data_AF-A0A672K8J6-F1
#
_entry.id   AF-A0A672K8J6-F1
#
_cell.length_a   1.000
_cell.length_b   1.000
_cell.length_c   1.000
_cell.angle_alpha   90.00
_cell.angle_beta   90.00
_cell.angle_gamma   90.00
#
_symmetry.space_group_name_H-M   'P 1'
#
loop_
_entity.id
_entity.type
_entity.pdbx_description
1 polymer ?
#
loop_
_entity_poly.entity_id
_entity_poly.type
_entity_poly.pdbx_seq_one_letter_code
_entity_poly.pdbx_strand_id
1 'polypeptide(L)'
;MQNVCKRSNSAIFSRDRASNLIPGDQDPLQQNFTETLPTEMSVRIFSELDVKSLCRASLTCRHWNDIIEGSDQLWRSHCLTVLAICRREVDGDRLVGCSWKVTLVRNYRKGCVKRRWLNGRYSNIRSADDIPPNSMCPLDVETWGEILEAELDR
;
A
#
# COMPACT_ATOMS: atom_id res chain seq x y z
N MET A 1 29.90 -19.77 -17.19
CA MET A 1 30.07 -20.09 -15.74
C MET A 1 28.68 -20.12 -15.11
N GLN A 2 28.16 -21.31 -14.87
CA GLN A 2 26.86 -21.57 -14.26
C GLN A 2 27.10 -21.96 -12.81
N ASN A 3 26.35 -21.38 -11.86
CA ASN A 3 26.19 -21.97 -10.54
C ASN A 3 24.71 -22.20 -10.26
N VAL A 4 24.39 -23.48 -10.31
CA VAL A 4 23.14 -24.14 -9.95
C VAL A 4 23.06 -24.20 -8.42
N CYS A 5 21.92 -23.83 -7.84
CA CYS A 5 21.57 -24.29 -6.50
C CYS A 5 20.45 -25.32 -6.62
N LYS A 6 20.84 -26.60 -6.51
CA LYS A 6 19.96 -27.76 -6.41
C LYS A 6 19.37 -27.79 -4.99
N ARG A 7 18.06 -28.01 -4.87
CA ARG A 7 17.56 -29.03 -3.95
C ARG A 7 16.21 -29.57 -4.41
N SER A 8 16.31 -30.78 -4.96
CA SER A 8 15.24 -31.76 -5.12
C SER A 8 14.82 -32.29 -3.75
N ASN A 9 13.52 -32.47 -3.53
CA ASN A 9 12.94 -33.81 -3.36
C ASN A 9 11.42 -33.78 -3.48
N SER A 10 10.93 -34.52 -4.46
CA SER A 10 9.58 -35.04 -4.61
C SER A 10 9.18 -35.89 -3.40
N ALA A 11 7.90 -35.91 -3.01
CA ALA A 11 6.97 -36.90 -3.56
C ALA A 11 5.60 -36.94 -2.82
N ILE A 12 4.59 -37.34 -3.61
CA ILE A 12 3.35 -38.06 -3.27
C ILE A 12 2.14 -37.23 -2.77
N PHE A 13 1.27 -36.94 -3.75
CA PHE A 13 -0.18 -36.87 -3.57
C PHE A 13 -0.69 -38.13 -2.85
N SER A 14 -1.33 -37.97 -1.70
CA SER A 14 -2.28 -38.97 -1.21
C SER A 14 -3.55 -38.27 -0.76
N ARG A 15 -4.60 -38.49 -1.55
CA ARG A 15 -6.00 -38.18 -1.24
C ARG A 15 -6.52 -39.27 -0.29
N ASP A 16 -7.46 -38.85 0.55
CA ASP A 16 -8.31 -39.63 1.47
C ASP A 16 -7.68 -40.20 2.76
N ARG A 17 -7.91 -39.45 3.85
CA ARG A 17 -8.33 -40.07 5.12
C ARG A 17 -9.23 -39.13 5.89
N ALA A 18 -10.53 -39.39 5.83
CA ALA A 18 -11.51 -38.83 6.76
C ALA A 18 -11.02 -39.06 8.19
N SER A 19 -10.61 -37.98 8.85
CA SER A 19 -10.26 -37.95 10.25
C SER A 19 -11.17 -36.90 10.87
N ASN A 20 -12.22 -37.36 11.53
CA ASN A 20 -13.08 -36.55 12.38
C ASN A 20 -12.20 -35.98 13.50
N LEU A 21 -11.64 -34.80 13.28
CA LEU A 21 -11.04 -33.99 14.33
C LEU A 21 -12.16 -33.14 14.91
N ILE A 22 -12.49 -33.44 16.16
CA ILE A 22 -13.30 -32.62 17.06
C ILE A 22 -12.87 -31.15 16.88
N PRO A 23 -13.80 -30.19 16.72
CA PRO A 23 -13.43 -28.78 16.75
C PRO A 23 -12.81 -28.50 18.11
N GLY A 24 -11.48 -28.38 18.13
CA GLY A 24 -10.77 -27.85 19.28
C GLY A 24 -11.39 -26.50 19.59
N ASP A 25 -11.71 -26.32 20.86
CA ASP A 25 -12.23 -25.10 21.49
C ASP A 25 -11.47 -23.88 20.95
N GLN A 26 -12.01 -23.24 19.91
CA GLN A 26 -11.47 -21.99 19.42
C GLN A 26 -11.84 -20.97 20.47
N ASP A 27 -10.83 -20.46 21.17
CA ASP A 27 -10.99 -19.33 22.08
C ASP A 27 -11.80 -18.25 21.35
N PRO A 28 -13.02 -17.89 21.81
CA PRO A 28 -13.92 -16.96 21.12
C PRO A 28 -13.27 -15.61 20.80
N LEU A 29 -12.17 -15.30 21.48
CA LEU A 29 -11.36 -14.10 21.31
C LEU A 29 -10.43 -14.12 20.08
N GLN A 30 -10.24 -15.27 19.42
CA GLN A 30 -9.39 -15.40 18.21
C GLN A 30 -10.16 -15.42 16.90
N GLN A 31 -11.48 -15.20 16.91
CA GLN A 31 -12.25 -15.14 15.67
C GLN A 31 -11.89 -13.92 14.84
N ASN A 32 -11.58 -14.19 13.57
CA ASN A 32 -11.29 -13.17 12.59
C ASN A 32 -12.55 -12.31 12.32
N PHE A 33 -12.45 -11.00 12.54
CA PHE A 33 -13.60 -10.10 12.40
C PHE A 33 -14.20 -10.10 10.99
N THR A 34 -13.43 -10.45 9.96
CA THR A 34 -13.94 -10.51 8.58
C THR A 34 -14.88 -11.70 8.35
N GLU A 35 -14.86 -12.69 9.24
CA GLU A 35 -15.73 -13.88 9.16
C GLU A 35 -17.03 -13.69 9.96
N THR A 36 -17.04 -12.73 10.89
CA THR A 36 -18.20 -12.43 11.74
C THR A 36 -18.98 -11.19 11.29
N LEU A 37 -18.30 -10.22 10.68
CA LEU A 37 -18.92 -8.98 10.20
C LEU A 37 -19.32 -9.08 8.73
N PRO A 38 -20.37 -8.36 8.30
CA PRO A 38 -20.63 -8.13 6.88
C PRO A 38 -19.42 -7.51 6.18
N THR A 39 -19.19 -7.88 4.92
CA THR A 39 -18.01 -7.44 4.16
C THR A 39 -17.90 -5.91 4.08
N GLU A 40 -19.01 -5.18 4.01
CA GLU A 40 -19.03 -3.73 3.99
C GLU A 40 -18.41 -3.13 5.26
N MET A 41 -18.64 -3.77 6.42
CA MET A 41 -18.06 -3.34 7.69
C MET A 41 -16.56 -3.65 7.73
N SER A 42 -16.14 -4.80 7.20
CA SER A 42 -14.72 -5.11 7.03
C SER A 42 -14.01 -4.10 6.13
N VAL A 43 -14.61 -3.73 4.99
CA VAL A 43 -14.07 -2.71 4.08
C VAL A 43 -13.98 -1.35 4.78
N ARG A 44 -14.97 -0.96 5.58
CA ARG A 44 -14.91 0.28 6.38
C ARG A 44 -13.75 0.24 7.38
N ILE A 45 -13.57 -0.86 8.11
CA ILE A 45 -12.43 -1.01 9.03
C ILE A 45 -11.10 -0.90 8.28
N PHE A 46 -10.96 -1.58 7.14
CA PHE A 46 -9.75 -1.48 6.33
C PHE A 46 -9.50 -0.07 5.77
N SER A 47 -10.55 0.72 5.53
CA SER A 47 -10.43 2.09 5.03
C SER A 47 -9.83 3.08 6.03
N GLU A 48 -9.86 2.74 7.33
CA GLU A 48 -9.22 3.54 8.38
C GLU A 48 -7.69 3.31 8.46
N LEU A 49 -7.18 2.28 7.79
CA LEU A 49 -5.75 1.98 7.78
C LEU A 49 -4.99 2.94 6.86
N ASP A 50 -3.79 3.36 7.27
CA ASP A 50 -2.89 4.01 6.33
C ASP A 50 -2.43 3.01 5.25
N VAL A 51 -2.02 3.51 4.08
CA VAL A 51 -1.66 2.67 2.92
C VAL A 51 -0.64 1.57 3.27
N LYS A 52 0.33 1.83 4.18
CA LYS A 52 1.30 0.79 4.56
C LYS A 52 0.65 -0.30 5.40
N SER A 53 -0.17 0.10 6.37
CA SER A 53 -0.92 -0.85 7.22
C SER A 53 -1.91 -1.64 6.39
N LEU A 54 -2.58 -1.02 5.40
CA LEU A 54 -3.47 -1.70 4.46
C LEU A 54 -2.71 -2.73 3.61
N CYS A 55 -1.55 -2.37 3.06
CA CYS A 55 -0.70 -3.32 2.34
C CYS A 55 -0.29 -4.50 3.22
N ARG A 56 0.05 -4.27 4.50
CA ARG A 56 0.35 -5.35 5.44
C ARG A 56 -0.88 -6.22 5.74
N ALA A 57 -2.04 -5.60 5.92
CA ALA A 57 -3.31 -6.30 6.11
C ALA A 57 -3.64 -7.21 4.92
N SER A 58 -3.36 -6.78 3.68
CA SER A 58 -3.57 -7.62 2.49
C SER A 58 -2.71 -8.90 2.45
N LEU A 59 -1.69 -9.00 3.30
CA LEU A 59 -0.76 -10.13 3.35
C LEU A 59 -1.02 -11.07 4.54
N THR A 60 -2.02 -10.80 5.39
CA THR A 60 -2.28 -11.59 6.60
C THR A 60 -2.87 -12.96 6.27
N CYS A 61 -3.91 -13.01 5.44
CA CYS A 61 -4.54 -14.23 4.97
C CYS A 61 -5.24 -14.02 3.61
N ARG A 62 -5.62 -15.12 2.94
CA ARG A 62 -6.31 -15.06 1.64
C ARG A 62 -7.63 -14.28 1.72
N HIS A 63 -8.41 -14.50 2.77
CA HIS A 63 -9.71 -13.85 2.88
C HIS A 63 -9.59 -12.32 3.05
N TRP A 64 -8.63 -11.84 3.82
CA TRP A 64 -8.33 -10.40 3.90
C TRP A 64 -7.82 -9.85 2.58
N ASN A 65 -6.95 -10.61 1.90
CA ASN A 65 -6.49 -10.24 0.57
C ASN A 65 -7.67 -10.07 -0.39
N ASP A 66 -8.60 -11.03 -0.45
CA ASP A 66 -9.76 -10.98 -1.34
C ASP A 66 -10.65 -9.75 -1.07
N ILE A 67 -10.89 -9.41 0.20
CA ILE A 67 -11.69 -8.23 0.57
C ILE A 67 -10.96 -6.93 0.18
N ILE A 68 -9.67 -6.83 0.49
CA ILE A 68 -8.87 -5.62 0.26
C ILE A 68 -8.62 -5.41 -1.23
N GLU A 69 -8.19 -6.45 -1.94
CA GLU A 69 -7.89 -6.41 -3.38
C GLU A 69 -9.15 -6.31 -4.24
N GLY A 70 -10.25 -6.92 -3.81
CA GLY A 70 -11.53 -6.87 -4.50
C GLY A 70 -12.26 -5.52 -4.39
N SER A 71 -11.86 -4.65 -3.46
CA SER A 71 -12.52 -3.37 -3.22
C SER A 71 -11.81 -2.19 -3.91
N ASP A 72 -12.18 -1.91 -5.16
CA ASP A 72 -11.62 -0.78 -5.91
C ASP A 72 -11.93 0.59 -5.26
N GLN A 73 -13.08 0.70 -4.57
CA GLN A 73 -13.45 1.90 -3.81
C GLN A 73 -12.51 2.18 -2.64
N LEU A 74 -12.02 1.13 -1.96
CA LEU A 74 -11.05 1.25 -0.88
C LEU A 74 -9.74 1.88 -1.39
N TRP A 75 -9.24 1.41 -2.53
CA TRP A 75 -8.04 2.00 -3.14
C TRP A 75 -8.28 3.42 -3.64
N ARG A 76 -9.48 3.68 -4.19
CA ARG A 76 -9.88 5.03 -4.65
C ARG A 76 -9.83 6.04 -3.52
N SER A 77 -10.35 5.74 -2.33
CA SER A 77 -10.37 6.70 -1.21
C SER A 77 -8.95 7.12 -0.82
N HIS A 78 -8.01 6.18 -0.72
CA HIS A 78 -6.60 6.49 -0.45
C HIS A 78 -5.93 7.24 -1.60
N CYS A 79 -6.33 6.97 -2.85
CA CYS A 79 -5.88 7.71 -4.02
C CYS A 79 -6.30 9.18 -3.97
N LEU A 80 -7.49 9.52 -3.46
CA LEU A 80 -7.93 10.91 -3.32
C LEU A 80 -6.99 11.73 -2.42
N THR A 81 -6.43 11.12 -1.36
CA THR A 81 -5.45 11.79 -0.50
C THR A 81 -4.12 12.06 -1.21
N VAL A 82 -3.72 11.19 -2.15
CA VAL A 82 -2.52 11.39 -2.98
C VAL A 82 -2.80 12.36 -4.13
N LEU A 83 -4.01 12.35 -4.69
CA LEU A 83 -4.48 13.26 -5.75
C LEU A 83 -4.34 14.73 -5.39
N ALA A 84 -4.61 15.09 -4.14
CA ALA A 84 -4.42 16.46 -3.66
C ALA A 84 -2.97 16.97 -3.82
N ILE A 85 -2.01 16.08 -4.07
CA ILE A 85 -0.57 16.40 -4.12
C ILE A 85 0.04 16.03 -5.47
N CYS A 86 -0.33 14.89 -6.03
CA CYS A 86 0.17 14.35 -7.29
C CYS A 86 -0.96 14.28 -8.34
N ARG A 87 -1.68 15.38 -8.52
CA ARG A 87 -2.85 15.42 -9.41
C ARG A 87 -2.49 15.00 -10.82
N ARG A 88 -1.46 15.61 -11.40
CA ARG A 88 -1.04 15.35 -12.80
C ARG A 88 -0.68 13.88 -13.01
N GLU A 89 0.03 13.27 -12.06
CA GLU A 89 0.45 11.88 -12.19
C GLU A 89 -0.71 10.91 -12.03
N VAL A 90 -1.60 11.16 -11.07
CA VAL A 90 -2.80 10.33 -10.91
C VAL A 90 -3.71 10.46 -12.11
N ASP A 91 -4.00 11.69 -12.58
CA ASP A 91 -4.84 11.91 -13.75
C ASP A 91 -4.23 11.22 -14.99
N GLY A 92 -2.90 11.27 -15.16
CA GLY A 92 -2.18 10.54 -16.21
C GLY A 92 -2.37 9.02 -16.13
N ASP A 93 -2.18 8.42 -14.95
CA ASP A 93 -2.40 6.98 -14.74
C ASP A 93 -3.86 6.57 -14.99
N ARG A 94 -4.81 7.45 -14.65
CA ARG A 94 -6.25 7.23 -14.91
C ARG A 94 -6.58 7.30 -16.39
N LEU A 95 -5.97 8.22 -17.13
CA LEU A 95 -6.15 8.33 -18.59
C LEU A 95 -5.66 7.09 -19.35
N VAL A 96 -4.58 6.46 -18.88
CA VAL A 96 -4.08 5.20 -19.47
C VAL A 96 -4.82 3.95 -18.94
N GLY A 97 -5.86 4.13 -18.13
CA GLY A 97 -6.72 3.04 -17.67
C GLY A 97 -6.17 2.21 -16.51
N CYS A 98 -5.23 2.72 -15.72
CA CYS A 98 -4.75 1.99 -14.54
C CYS A 98 -5.83 1.88 -13.46
N SER A 99 -5.89 0.75 -12.74
CA SER A 99 -6.75 0.60 -11.56
C SER A 99 -6.35 1.57 -10.45
N TRP A 100 -7.24 1.84 -9.49
CA TRP A 100 -6.92 2.75 -8.39
C TRP A 100 -5.76 2.24 -7.55
N LYS A 101 -5.68 0.92 -7.33
CA LYS A 101 -4.54 0.31 -6.63
C LYS A 101 -3.22 0.58 -7.36
N VAL A 102 -3.16 0.28 -8.66
CA VAL A 102 -1.92 0.47 -9.44
C VAL A 102 -1.51 1.94 -9.43
N THR A 103 -2.48 2.83 -9.62
CA THR A 103 -2.29 4.27 -9.59
C THR A 103 -1.76 4.75 -8.23
N LEU A 104 -2.35 4.26 -7.13
CA LEU A 104 -1.91 4.59 -5.78
C LEU A 104 -0.46 4.14 -5.54
N VAL A 105 -0.16 2.87 -5.84
CA VAL A 105 1.15 2.28 -5.58
C VAL A 105 2.26 2.98 -6.37
N ARG A 106 2.02 3.29 -7.65
CA ARG A 106 2.96 4.03 -8.50
C ARG A 106 3.30 5.41 -7.93
N ASN A 107 2.29 6.12 -7.45
CA ASN A 107 2.42 7.51 -7.02
C ASN A 107 2.71 7.67 -5.52
N TYR A 108 2.62 6.61 -4.72
CA TYR A 108 2.70 6.70 -3.26
C TYR A 108 4.02 7.30 -2.79
N ARG A 109 5.17 6.81 -3.29
CA ARG A 109 6.49 7.33 -2.89
C ARG A 109 6.65 8.80 -3.27
N LYS A 110 6.31 9.14 -4.52
CA LYS A 110 6.37 10.52 -5.05
C LYS A 110 5.49 11.45 -4.21
N GLY A 111 4.24 11.07 -3.96
CA GLY A 111 3.30 11.84 -3.14
C GLY A 111 3.74 12.01 -1.70
N CYS A 112 4.30 10.97 -1.06
CA CYS A 112 4.84 11.09 0.29
C CYS A 112 6.03 12.06 0.38
N VAL A 113 6.94 12.01 -0.59
CA VAL A 113 8.09 12.91 -0.65
C VAL A 113 7.62 14.34 -0.90
N LYS A 114 6.84 14.56 -1.96
CA LYS A 114 6.28 15.87 -2.30
C LYS A 114 5.50 16.49 -1.14
N ARG A 115 4.65 15.72 -0.44
CA ARG A 115 3.92 16.18 0.76
C ARG A 115 4.84 16.71 1.85
N ARG A 116 5.97 16.03 2.12
CA ARG A 116 6.89 16.46 3.18
C ARG A 116 7.56 17.77 2.84
N TRP A 117 7.99 17.92 1.58
CA TRP A 117 8.52 19.18 1.07
C TRP A 117 7.47 20.30 1.15
N LEU A 118 6.28 20.09 0.61
CA LEU A 118 5.17 21.05 0.65
C LEU A 118 4.64 21.37 2.06
N ASN A 119 4.95 20.56 3.07
CA ASN A 119 4.62 20.85 4.47
C ASN A 119 5.74 21.62 5.19
N GLY A 120 6.81 22.02 4.49
CA GLY A 120 7.94 22.72 5.08
C GLY A 120 8.79 21.85 6.00
N ARG A 121 8.71 20.51 5.88
CA ARG A 121 9.49 19.60 6.75
C ARG A 121 11.00 19.82 6.65
N TYR A 122 11.42 20.42 5.54
CA TYR A 122 12.81 20.58 5.13
C TYR A 122 13.21 22.05 4.93
N SER A 123 12.39 23.01 5.38
CA SER A 123 12.62 24.44 5.20
C SER A 123 13.87 24.98 5.90
N ASN A 124 14.26 24.38 7.04
CA ASN A 124 15.37 24.86 7.88
C ASN A 124 16.66 24.06 7.71
N ILE A 125 16.82 23.37 6.58
CA ILE A 125 18.03 22.61 6.27
C ILE A 125 19.16 23.58 5.92
N ARG A 126 20.28 23.50 6.63
CA ARG A 126 21.43 24.42 6.46
C ARG A 126 22.41 23.96 5.39
N SER A 127 22.44 22.67 5.10
CA SER A 127 23.32 22.07 4.11
C SER A 127 22.69 20.84 3.47
N ALA A 128 23.20 20.43 2.29
CA ALA A 128 22.72 19.23 1.62
C ALA A 128 22.96 17.94 2.45
N ASP A 129 23.99 17.92 3.29
CA ASP A 129 24.33 16.78 4.14
C ASP A 129 23.32 16.58 5.29
N ASP A 130 22.58 17.63 5.66
CA ASP A 130 21.54 17.58 6.70
C ASP A 130 20.22 16.98 6.19
N ILE A 131 20.13 16.67 4.89
CA ILE A 131 18.93 16.11 4.27
C ILE A 131 18.75 14.64 4.71
N PRO A 132 17.65 14.27 5.40
CA PRO A 132 17.47 12.90 5.88
C PRO A 132 17.39 11.89 4.73
N PRO A 133 17.81 10.62 4.96
CA PRO A 133 17.62 9.57 3.97
C PRO A 133 16.12 9.36 3.68
N ASN A 134 15.76 9.06 2.42
CA ASN A 134 14.37 8.94 1.93
C ASN A 134 13.53 10.23 1.91
N SER A 135 14.18 11.40 2.00
CA SER A 135 13.59 12.71 1.72
C SER A 135 13.50 13.01 0.21
N MET A 136 14.24 12.27 -0.61
CA MET A 136 14.34 12.45 -2.06
C MET A 136 13.79 11.25 -2.84
N CYS A 137 13.30 11.54 -4.04
CA CYS A 137 13.06 10.58 -5.12
C CYS A 137 13.24 11.30 -6.46
N PRO A 138 13.37 10.57 -7.59
CA PRO A 138 13.32 11.20 -8.90
C PRO A 138 11.98 11.95 -9.06
N LEU A 139 12.06 13.27 -9.23
CA LEU A 139 10.95 14.16 -9.56
C LEU A 139 11.32 14.93 -10.83
N ASP A 140 10.32 15.21 -11.66
CA ASP A 140 10.48 16.05 -12.84
C ASP A 140 10.62 17.54 -12.49
N VAL A 141 11.01 18.32 -13.49
CA VAL A 141 11.29 19.75 -13.35
C VAL A 141 10.05 20.51 -12.87
N GLU A 142 8.86 20.17 -13.39
CA GLU A 142 7.62 20.85 -12.98
C GLU A 142 7.32 20.59 -11.51
N THR A 143 7.49 19.35 -11.04
CA THR A 143 7.25 18.98 -9.64
C THR A 143 8.21 19.69 -8.69
N TRP A 144 9.49 19.80 -9.07
CA TRP A 144 10.46 20.59 -8.29
C TRP A 144 10.13 22.07 -8.30
N GLY A 145 9.67 22.61 -9.43
CA GLY A 145 9.20 23.99 -9.55
C GLY A 145 8.08 24.30 -8.56
N GLU A 146 7.04 23.46 -8.50
CA GLU A 146 5.94 23.62 -7.54
C GLU A 146 6.41 23.59 -6.08
N ILE A 147 7.37 22.72 -5.74
CA ILE A 147 7.93 22.64 -4.39
C ILE A 147 8.70 23.92 -4.04
N LEU A 148 9.52 24.41 -4.97
CA LEU A 148 10.33 25.61 -4.75
C LEU A 148 9.47 26.87 -4.66
N GLU A 149 8.43 26.99 -5.48
CA GLU A 149 7.47 28.09 -5.42
C GLU A 149 6.75 28.10 -4.06
N ALA A 150 6.25 26.95 -3.60
CA ALA A 150 5.62 26.83 -2.29
C ALA A 150 6.57 27.11 -1.10
N GLU A 151 7.88 27.04 -1.31
CA GLU A 151 8.88 27.40 -0.29
C GLU A 151 9.20 28.89 -0.29
N LEU A 152 9.20 29.53 -1.46
CA LEU A 152 9.36 30.98 -1.58
C LEU A 152 8.17 31.76 -1.01
N ASP A 153 6.97 31.18 -1.06
CA ASP A 153 5.73 31.78 -0.55
C ASP A 153 5.54 31.70 0.98
N ARG A 154 6.47 31.07 1.73
CA ARG A 154 6.38 30.97 3.20
C ARG A 154 6.97 32.17 3.93
#